data_AF-A0A2G6JFV9-F1
#
_entry.id   AF-A0A2G6JFV9-F1
#
_cell.length_a   1.000
_cell.length_b   1.000
_cell.length_c   1.000
_cell.angle_alpha   90.00
_cell.angle_beta   90.00
_cell.angle_gamma   90.00
#
_symmetry.space_group_name_H-M   'P 1'
#
loop_
_entity.id
_entity.type
_entity.pdbx_description
1 polymer ?
#
loop_
_entity_poly.entity_id
_entity_poly.type
_entity_poly.pdbx_seq_one_letter_code
_entity_poly.pdbx_strand_id
1 'polypeptide(L)'
;MYAFYLGLRYLLTRWINVLCVIGVVIATWALVVVVSVFAGFIDETLLQQRAGDPDISVLGASENASYQAFRSILKGVEGVQASAPRIVWHGLLYRAGDRNRIQIAGGREQRSSDHFYRLIGVDWRYEPEVSEISKWILQEPSKDPQELGAVDKEAPFRIDPQVIPRNRQNRFAHEWPGLLLPRRPLDSLYRPRRGQINQFLTGHRGDNGLASYQLEFVTTGSFRSGLYELDNSSAFVDIDSLRTVFGQDPFDEEPIDVFNEIAIRVGEGHKHEQVALAINAALESEGHRARAFTWQQRKARFLEAIAYERSMTKFVLFVLLVIAMFLVFAATSTMVTEKTHDIGILSALGATRRGLLIIFMFSGLVIGVVGSVLGIALGLITLDYLDTINDWFYFQQGLELFPRNFLSSEGIPYAIEPLWLAQVGIGAILSALLFSFLPAWRAARLDPVQALRY
;
A
#
# COMPACT_ATOMS: atom_id res chain seq x y z
N MET A 1 1.29 52.62 3.43
CA MET A 1 1.43 52.52 1.95
C MET A 1 2.87 52.61 1.46
N TYR A 2 3.71 53.54 1.94
CA TYR A 2 5.08 53.72 1.42
C TYR A 2 6.02 52.50 1.61
N ALA A 3 5.94 51.81 2.76
CA ALA A 3 6.73 50.62 3.05
C ALA A 3 6.44 49.44 2.09
N PHE A 4 5.18 49.30 1.66
CA PHE A 4 4.75 48.28 0.70
C PHE A 4 5.36 48.52 -0.68
N TYR A 5 5.28 49.76 -1.16
CA TYR A 5 5.80 50.13 -2.48
C TYR A 5 7.34 50.04 -2.55
N LEU A 6 8.04 50.50 -1.51
CA LEU A 6 9.50 50.35 -1.42
C LEU A 6 9.90 48.88 -1.34
N GLY A 7 9.27 48.10 -0.45
CA GLY A 7 9.58 46.68 -0.25
C GLY A 7 9.42 45.88 -1.54
N LEU A 8 8.31 46.07 -2.26
CA LEU A 8 8.02 45.37 -3.51
C LEU A 8 8.99 45.77 -4.64
N ARG A 9 9.32 47.06 -4.75
CA ARG A 9 10.26 47.56 -5.77
C ARG A 9 11.68 47.04 -5.53
N TYR A 10 12.14 46.99 -4.28
CA TYR A 10 13.44 46.42 -3.92
C TYR A 10 13.51 44.91 -4.16
N LEU A 11 12.37 44.22 -4.05
CA LEU A 11 12.28 42.77 -4.29
C LEU A 11 12.41 42.42 -5.78
N LEU A 12 11.70 43.12 -6.65
CA LEU A 12 11.59 42.78 -8.08
C LEU A 12 12.75 43.28 -8.95
N THR A 13 13.62 44.16 -8.44
CA THR A 13 14.71 44.75 -9.24
C THR A 13 15.96 43.87 -9.34
N ARG A 14 16.09 42.80 -8.54
CA ARG A 14 17.31 42.00 -8.47
C ARG A 14 17.05 40.50 -8.61
N TRP A 15 17.91 39.85 -9.40
CA TRP A 15 17.85 38.43 -9.70
C TRP A 15 18.04 37.53 -8.46
N ILE A 16 18.76 37.99 -7.43
CA ILE A 16 18.98 37.21 -6.20
C ILE A 16 17.65 36.89 -5.50
N ASN A 17 16.69 37.82 -5.50
CA ASN A 17 15.39 37.60 -4.88
C ASN A 17 14.55 36.60 -5.68
N VAL A 18 14.69 36.61 -7.01
CA VAL A 18 14.05 35.64 -7.90
C VAL A 18 14.61 34.24 -7.62
N LEU A 19 15.93 34.10 -7.47
CA LEU A 19 16.57 32.84 -7.09
C LEU A 19 16.00 32.28 -5.78
N CYS A 20 15.70 33.15 -4.82
CA CYS A 20 15.19 32.75 -3.52
C CYS A 20 13.71 32.40 -3.54
N VAL A 21 12.91 33.12 -4.32
CA VAL A 21 11.53 32.70 -4.63
C VAL A 21 11.57 31.30 -5.27
N ILE A 22 12.43 31.07 -6.27
CA ILE A 22 12.61 29.76 -6.90
C ILE A 22 12.99 28.69 -5.86
N GLY A 23 13.89 28.99 -4.92
CA GLY A 23 14.24 28.07 -3.84
C GLY A 23 13.06 27.66 -2.97
N VAL A 24 12.22 28.62 -2.57
CA VAL A 24 10.99 28.36 -1.80
C VAL A 24 9.94 27.62 -2.65
N VAL A 25 9.83 27.96 -3.94
CA VAL A 25 8.96 27.26 -4.89
C VAL A 25 9.34 25.80 -4.99
N ILE A 26 10.62 25.48 -5.24
CA ILE A 26 11.11 24.10 -5.39
C ILE A 26 10.89 23.32 -4.09
N ALA A 27 11.20 23.91 -2.93
CA ALA A 27 11.03 23.25 -1.65
C ALA A 27 9.55 22.92 -1.36
N THR A 28 8.66 23.88 -1.60
CA THR A 28 7.21 23.71 -1.40
C THR A 28 6.63 22.72 -2.42
N TRP A 29 7.04 22.82 -3.68
CA TRP A 29 6.68 21.91 -4.75
C TRP A 29 7.05 20.46 -4.42
N ALA A 30 8.32 20.23 -4.08
CA ALA A 30 8.82 18.90 -3.72
C ALA A 30 8.08 18.35 -2.50
N LEU A 31 7.84 19.18 -1.47
CA LEU A 31 7.09 18.79 -0.29
C LEU A 31 5.66 18.33 -0.65
N VAL A 32 4.94 19.10 -1.47
CA VAL A 32 3.58 18.77 -1.92
C VAL A 32 3.55 17.46 -2.70
N VAL A 33 4.42 17.30 -3.69
CA VAL A 33 4.44 16.10 -4.55
C VAL A 33 4.79 14.86 -3.72
N VAL A 34 5.87 14.92 -2.96
CA VAL A 34 6.38 13.77 -2.19
C VAL A 34 5.31 13.29 -1.20
N VAL A 35 4.75 14.18 -0.37
CA VAL A 35 3.77 13.74 0.62
C VAL A 35 2.49 13.24 -0.01
N SER A 36 2.00 13.89 -1.07
CA SER A 36 0.75 13.47 -1.70
C SER A 36 0.86 12.10 -2.36
N VAL A 37 1.99 11.82 -3.03
CA VAL A 37 2.27 10.51 -3.63
C VAL A 37 2.44 9.45 -2.54
N PHE A 38 3.24 9.71 -1.50
CA PHE A 38 3.41 8.75 -0.40
C PHE A 38 2.11 8.49 0.36
N ALA A 39 1.30 9.51 0.61
CA ALA A 39 -0.01 9.34 1.25
C ALA A 39 -0.91 8.44 0.40
N GLY A 40 -1.02 8.71 -0.91
CA GLY A 40 -1.79 7.88 -1.83
C GLY A 40 -1.27 6.45 -1.90
N PHE A 41 0.05 6.26 -2.02
CA PHE A 41 0.67 4.94 -2.08
C PHE A 41 0.42 4.12 -0.82
N ILE A 42 0.55 4.74 0.36
CA ILE A 42 0.31 4.03 1.62
C ILE A 42 -1.17 3.69 1.77
N ASP A 43 -2.07 4.60 1.44
CA ASP A 43 -3.51 4.35 1.54
C ASP A 43 -3.93 3.22 0.59
N GLU A 44 -3.47 3.25 -0.66
CA GLU A 44 -3.68 2.18 -1.64
C GLU A 44 -3.11 0.84 -1.14
N THR A 45 -1.88 0.86 -0.64
CA THR A 45 -1.23 -0.35 -0.11
C THR A 45 -1.99 -0.93 1.08
N LEU A 46 -2.46 -0.07 2.01
CA LEU A 46 -3.24 -0.51 3.16
C LEU A 46 -4.61 -1.05 2.75
N LEU A 47 -5.26 -0.43 1.76
CA LEU A 47 -6.51 -0.93 1.19
C LEU A 47 -6.33 -2.31 0.57
N GLN A 48 -5.28 -2.49 -0.24
CA GLN A 48 -4.95 -3.78 -0.84
C GLN A 48 -4.65 -4.86 0.22
N GLN A 49 -3.93 -4.48 1.28
CA GLN A 49 -3.56 -5.39 2.36
C GLN A 49 -4.74 -5.74 3.28
N ARG A 50 -5.72 -4.82 3.46
CA ARG A 50 -6.94 -5.06 4.24
C ARG A 50 -7.93 -5.95 3.49
N ALA A 51 -8.19 -5.66 2.22
CA ALA A 51 -9.24 -6.34 1.47
C ALA A 51 -8.91 -7.81 1.16
N GLY A 52 -7.64 -8.22 1.25
CA GLY A 52 -7.21 -9.60 0.98
C GLY A 52 -7.26 -10.56 2.17
N ASP A 53 -7.35 -10.04 3.40
CA ASP A 53 -7.36 -10.84 4.63
C ASP A 53 -8.70 -10.67 5.38
N PRO A 54 -9.13 -11.67 6.18
CA PRO A 54 -10.30 -11.51 7.04
C PRO A 54 -10.04 -10.47 8.14
N ASP A 55 -11.11 -9.87 8.67
CA ASP A 55 -11.00 -8.84 9.71
C ASP A 55 -10.30 -9.38 10.97
N ILE A 56 -10.63 -10.62 11.34
CA ILE A 56 -10.02 -11.39 12.43
C ILE A 56 -9.77 -12.82 11.94
N SER A 57 -8.61 -13.36 12.29
CA SER A 57 -8.21 -14.75 12.05
C SER A 57 -8.01 -15.47 13.38
N VAL A 58 -8.70 -16.58 13.60
CA VAL A 58 -8.41 -17.48 14.73
C VAL A 58 -7.48 -18.57 14.27
N LEU A 59 -6.31 -18.69 14.90
CA LEU A 59 -5.26 -19.67 14.55
C LEU A 59 -5.10 -20.70 15.67
N GLY A 60 -4.69 -21.92 15.30
CA GLY A 60 -4.38 -23.00 16.26
C GLY A 60 -5.59 -23.77 16.78
N ALA A 61 -6.71 -23.74 16.05
CA ALA A 61 -7.97 -24.37 16.45
C ALA A 61 -8.11 -25.85 16.05
N SER A 62 -7.22 -26.38 15.19
CA SER A 62 -7.35 -27.71 14.58
C SER A 62 -7.22 -28.91 15.53
N GLU A 63 -6.58 -28.76 16.70
CA GLU A 63 -6.03 -29.94 17.39
C GLU A 63 -7.06 -30.77 18.16
N ASN A 64 -8.25 -30.26 18.51
CA ASN A 64 -9.14 -30.94 19.47
C ASN A 64 -10.66 -30.73 19.33
N ALA A 65 -11.18 -30.00 18.33
CA ALA A 65 -12.63 -29.75 18.23
C ALA A 65 -13.11 -29.45 16.80
N SER A 66 -14.34 -29.88 16.48
CA SER A 66 -14.99 -29.58 15.21
C SER A 66 -15.27 -28.09 15.06
N TYR A 67 -15.27 -27.58 13.81
CA TYR A 67 -15.65 -26.20 13.52
C TYR A 67 -17.04 -25.84 14.05
N GLN A 68 -17.98 -26.79 14.14
CA GLN A 68 -19.32 -26.52 14.70
C GLN A 68 -19.26 -26.13 16.18
N ALA A 69 -18.34 -26.72 16.96
CA ALA A 69 -18.12 -26.33 18.35
C ALA A 69 -17.63 -24.89 18.41
N PHE A 70 -16.56 -24.55 17.67
CA PHE A 70 -16.06 -23.18 17.60
C PHE A 70 -17.12 -22.18 17.11
N ARG A 71 -17.93 -22.54 16.12
CA ARG A 71 -18.99 -21.68 15.59
C ARG A 71 -20.04 -21.35 16.66
N SER A 72 -20.36 -22.29 17.55
CA SER A 72 -21.31 -22.04 18.65
C SER A 72 -20.78 -20.99 19.63
N ILE A 73 -19.48 -21.06 19.97
CA ILE A 73 -18.78 -20.08 20.81
C ILE A 73 -18.76 -18.71 20.13
N LEU A 74 -18.34 -18.67 18.87
CA LEU A 74 -18.18 -17.44 18.10
C LEU A 74 -19.50 -16.70 17.88
N LYS A 75 -20.61 -17.42 17.71
CA LYS A 75 -21.96 -16.80 17.64
C LYS A 75 -22.40 -16.14 18.96
N GLY A 76 -21.84 -16.57 20.09
CA GLY A 76 -22.11 -15.98 21.40
C GLY A 76 -21.35 -14.67 21.66
N VAL A 77 -20.37 -14.33 20.82
CA VAL A 77 -19.56 -13.12 20.98
C VAL A 77 -20.19 -11.94 20.24
N GLU A 78 -20.46 -10.86 20.98
CA GLU A 78 -20.98 -9.61 20.42
C GLU A 78 -19.98 -9.00 19.42
N GLY A 79 -20.47 -8.63 18.23
CA GLY A 79 -19.66 -8.05 17.15
C GLY A 79 -19.15 -9.05 16.10
N VAL A 80 -19.34 -10.36 16.29
CA VAL A 80 -19.07 -11.36 15.24
C VAL A 80 -20.26 -11.45 14.29
N GLN A 81 -20.07 -11.08 13.01
CA GLN A 81 -21.11 -11.15 12.00
C GLN A 81 -21.17 -12.53 11.34
N ALA A 82 -20.02 -13.05 10.92
CA ALA A 82 -19.89 -14.33 10.23
C ALA A 82 -18.52 -14.96 10.52
N SER A 83 -18.44 -16.28 10.36
CA SER A 83 -17.22 -17.07 10.55
C SER A 83 -17.14 -18.18 9.51
N ALA A 84 -15.97 -18.53 9.00
CA ALA A 84 -15.76 -19.60 8.03
C ALA A 84 -14.45 -20.36 8.32
N PRO A 85 -14.43 -21.70 8.24
CA PRO A 85 -13.20 -22.46 8.37
C PRO A 85 -12.38 -22.38 7.09
N ARG A 86 -11.06 -22.29 7.24
CA ARG A 86 -10.10 -22.29 6.12
C ARG A 86 -8.92 -23.23 6.40
N ILE A 87 -8.40 -23.79 5.31
CA ILE A 87 -7.09 -24.44 5.29
C ILE A 87 -6.17 -23.60 4.41
N VAL A 88 -5.27 -22.84 5.02
CA VAL A 88 -4.26 -22.05 4.29
C VAL A 88 -2.95 -22.80 4.24
N TRP A 89 -2.49 -23.13 3.04
CA TRP A 89 -1.25 -23.87 2.85
C TRP A 89 -0.35 -23.20 1.80
N HIS A 90 0.96 -23.43 1.88
CA HIS A 90 1.92 -22.83 0.96
C HIS A 90 2.67 -23.92 0.20
N GLY A 91 2.94 -23.67 -1.08
CA GLY A 91 3.61 -24.64 -1.94
C GLY A 91 3.91 -24.08 -3.32
N LEU A 92 4.48 -24.92 -4.17
CA LEU A 92 4.80 -24.58 -5.56
C LEU A 92 3.69 -25.11 -6.46
N LEU A 93 3.10 -24.24 -7.28
CA LEU A 93 2.10 -24.62 -8.27
C LEU A 93 2.72 -24.61 -9.68
N TYR A 94 2.52 -25.69 -10.42
CA TYR A 94 3.01 -25.82 -11.79
C TYR A 94 2.04 -26.60 -12.69
N ARG A 95 2.23 -26.52 -14.01
CA ARG A 95 1.38 -27.23 -14.97
C ARG A 95 1.82 -28.68 -15.11
N ALA A 96 0.87 -29.61 -15.04
CA ALA A 96 1.16 -31.02 -15.25
C ALA A 96 1.65 -31.28 -16.69
N GLY A 97 2.89 -31.78 -16.81
CA GLY A 97 3.54 -32.08 -18.09
C GLY A 97 4.63 -31.07 -18.50
N ASP A 98 4.79 -29.97 -17.76
CA ASP A 98 5.96 -29.11 -17.91
C ASP A 98 7.18 -29.84 -17.32
N ARG A 99 8.13 -30.24 -18.18
CA ARG A 99 9.24 -31.16 -17.82
C ARG A 99 10.40 -30.49 -17.08
N ASN A 100 10.25 -29.24 -16.64
CA ASN A 100 11.24 -28.61 -15.76
C ASN A 100 11.14 -29.22 -14.36
N ARG A 101 11.75 -30.39 -14.19
CA ARG A 101 12.05 -30.96 -12.88
C ARG A 101 12.86 -29.92 -12.12
N ILE A 102 12.43 -29.60 -10.90
CA ILE A 102 13.22 -28.86 -9.92
C ILE A 102 14.52 -29.64 -9.70
N GLN A 103 15.54 -29.35 -10.50
CA GLN A 103 16.90 -29.73 -10.19
C GLN A 103 17.32 -28.67 -9.18
N ILE A 104 17.40 -29.05 -7.90
CA ILE A 104 18.08 -28.25 -6.88
C ILE A 104 19.56 -28.25 -7.27
N ALA A 105 19.89 -27.49 -8.32
CA ALA A 105 21.20 -27.38 -8.90
C ALA A 105 21.80 -26.09 -8.38
N GLY A 106 22.79 -26.22 -7.49
CA GLY A 106 23.62 -25.10 -7.10
C GLY A 106 24.15 -24.39 -8.35
N GLY A 107 23.88 -23.09 -8.44
CA GLY A 107 24.75 -22.16 -9.15
C GLY A 107 24.27 -21.52 -10.45
N ARG A 108 23.06 -21.75 -10.97
CA ARG A 108 22.51 -20.91 -12.05
C ARG A 108 21.03 -20.64 -11.89
N GLU A 109 20.71 -19.36 -11.71
CA GLU A 109 19.38 -18.78 -11.59
C GLU A 109 18.67 -18.85 -12.96
N GLN A 110 18.11 -20.01 -13.26
CA GLN A 110 17.23 -20.20 -14.41
C GLN A 110 15.84 -19.73 -13.97
N ARG A 111 15.30 -18.70 -14.64
CA ARG A 111 13.91 -18.20 -14.48
C ARG A 111 12.92 -19.32 -14.79
N SER A 112 12.72 -20.24 -13.86
CA SER A 112 11.60 -21.18 -13.85
C SER A 112 10.39 -20.44 -13.30
N SER A 113 9.21 -20.72 -13.84
CA SER A 113 7.90 -20.20 -13.42
C SER A 113 7.46 -20.72 -12.04
N ASP A 114 8.41 -21.00 -11.16
CA ASP A 114 8.24 -21.64 -9.85
C ASP A 114 7.76 -20.60 -8.84
N HIS A 115 6.50 -20.22 -8.95
CA HIS A 115 5.90 -19.28 -8.01
C HIS A 115 5.42 -20.04 -6.78
N PHE A 116 5.82 -19.56 -5.61
CA PHE A 116 5.19 -19.95 -4.36
C PHE A 116 3.76 -19.43 -4.35
N TYR A 117 2.81 -20.35 -4.34
CA TYR A 117 1.39 -20.05 -4.22
C TYR A 117 0.90 -20.40 -2.81
N ARG A 118 0.01 -19.55 -2.31
CA ARG A 118 -0.85 -19.78 -1.16
C ARG A 118 -2.12 -20.46 -1.65
N LEU A 119 -2.28 -21.73 -1.30
CA LEU A 119 -3.49 -22.50 -1.57
C LEU A 119 -4.44 -22.33 -0.40
N ILE A 120 -5.63 -21.81 -0.67
CA ILE A 120 -6.64 -21.50 0.34
C ILE A 120 -7.84 -22.44 0.12
N GLY A 121 -7.97 -23.43 1.01
CA GLY A 121 -9.14 -24.28 1.12
C GLY A 121 -10.28 -23.52 1.80
N VAL A 122 -11.39 -23.34 1.11
CA VAL A 122 -12.54 -22.59 1.60
C VAL A 122 -13.80 -23.46 1.63
N ASP A 123 -14.61 -23.31 2.67
CA ASP A 123 -15.97 -23.88 2.70
C ASP A 123 -16.92 -22.88 2.04
N TRP A 124 -17.37 -23.19 0.82
CA TRP A 124 -18.25 -22.30 0.05
C TRP A 124 -19.58 -21.99 0.74
N ARG A 125 -20.01 -22.78 1.73
CA ARG A 125 -21.25 -22.54 2.47
C ARG A 125 -21.18 -21.33 3.40
N TYR A 126 -19.99 -21.01 3.90
CA TYR A 126 -19.77 -19.94 4.89
C TYR A 126 -18.87 -18.82 4.38
N GLU A 127 -17.95 -19.15 3.48
CA GLU A 127 -16.94 -18.22 2.95
C GLU A 127 -17.53 -16.94 2.33
N PRO A 128 -18.64 -16.98 1.54
CA PRO A 128 -19.24 -15.76 0.96
C PRO A 128 -19.80 -14.75 1.96
N GLU A 129 -20.08 -15.17 3.21
CA GLU A 129 -20.54 -14.27 4.28
C GLU A 129 -19.36 -13.57 4.98
N VAL A 130 -18.17 -14.17 4.92
CA VAL A 130 -16.97 -13.67 5.58
C VAL A 130 -16.12 -12.85 4.62
N SER A 131 -15.91 -13.33 3.40
CA SER A 131 -15.06 -12.68 2.40
C SER A 131 -15.84 -12.21 1.18
N GLU A 132 -15.23 -11.29 0.43
CA GLU A 132 -15.80 -10.78 -0.81
C GLU A 132 -15.54 -11.70 -2.02
N ILE A 133 -15.14 -12.96 -1.80
CA ILE A 133 -14.77 -13.90 -2.86
C ILE A 133 -15.87 -14.08 -3.92
N SER A 134 -17.14 -14.01 -3.51
CA SER A 134 -18.30 -14.10 -4.40
C SER A 134 -18.40 -12.96 -5.42
N LYS A 135 -17.78 -11.80 -5.12
CA LYS A 135 -17.66 -10.65 -6.02
C LYS A 135 -16.47 -10.79 -6.98
N TRP A 136 -15.40 -11.47 -6.56
CA TRP A 136 -14.16 -11.64 -7.34
C TRP A 136 -14.26 -12.72 -8.42
N ILE A 137 -15.17 -13.68 -8.24
CA ILE A 137 -15.45 -14.70 -9.26
C ILE A 137 -16.19 -14.05 -10.44
N LEU A 138 -15.55 -14.08 -11.60
CA LEU A 138 -15.98 -13.37 -12.80
C LEU A 138 -17.28 -13.96 -13.39
N GLN A 139 -18.27 -13.09 -13.62
CA GLN A 139 -19.56 -13.45 -14.22
C GLN A 139 -19.53 -13.51 -15.76
N GLU A 140 -18.64 -12.76 -16.40
CA GLU A 140 -18.66 -12.64 -17.86
C GLU A 140 -17.85 -13.77 -18.52
N PRO A 141 -18.48 -14.63 -19.34
CA PRO A 141 -17.75 -15.61 -20.13
C PRO A 141 -16.82 -14.86 -21.07
N SER A 142 -15.54 -15.25 -21.09
CA SER A 142 -14.64 -14.74 -22.12
C SER A 142 -15.19 -15.07 -23.52
N LYS A 143 -14.99 -14.16 -24.48
CA LYS A 143 -15.34 -14.37 -25.89
C LYS A 143 -14.58 -15.54 -26.53
N ASP A 144 -13.50 -16.02 -25.91
CA ASP A 144 -12.71 -17.16 -26.36
C ASP A 144 -13.10 -18.44 -25.57
N PRO A 145 -13.58 -19.51 -26.23
CA PRO A 145 -13.94 -20.79 -25.59
C PRO A 145 -12.79 -21.49 -24.85
N GLN A 146 -11.54 -21.12 -25.12
CA GLN A 146 -10.34 -21.65 -24.44
C GLN A 146 -9.88 -20.78 -23.26
N GLU A 147 -10.40 -19.57 -23.11
CA GLU A 147 -10.15 -18.74 -21.93
C GLU A 147 -11.00 -19.20 -20.74
N LEU A 148 -10.53 -18.90 -19.53
CA LEU A 148 -11.21 -19.21 -18.27
C LEU A 148 -12.62 -18.60 -18.29
N GLY A 149 -13.63 -19.41 -18.62
CA GLY A 149 -15.02 -19.00 -18.74
C GLY A 149 -15.69 -18.71 -17.39
N ALA A 150 -16.96 -18.29 -17.45
CA ALA A 150 -17.78 -18.03 -16.27
C ALA A 150 -17.86 -19.27 -15.36
N VAL A 151 -17.68 -19.06 -14.06
CA VAL A 151 -17.76 -20.08 -13.03
C VAL A 151 -19.15 -20.05 -12.41
N ASP A 152 -19.73 -21.22 -12.16
CA ASP A 152 -20.99 -21.32 -11.43
C ASP A 152 -20.79 -20.83 -9.99
N LYS A 153 -21.55 -19.80 -9.60
CA LYS A 153 -21.45 -19.18 -8.27
C LYS A 153 -22.00 -20.06 -7.16
N GLU A 154 -22.86 -21.04 -7.47
CA GLU A 154 -23.41 -21.93 -6.44
C GLU A 154 -22.45 -23.08 -6.11
N ALA A 155 -21.59 -23.46 -7.04
CA ALA A 155 -20.61 -24.55 -6.87
C ALA A 155 -19.32 -24.29 -7.67
N PRO A 156 -18.47 -23.33 -7.25
CA PRO A 156 -17.36 -22.86 -8.08
C PRO A 156 -16.21 -23.87 -8.24
N PHE A 157 -16.14 -24.88 -7.36
CA PHE A 157 -15.16 -25.95 -7.42
C PHE A 157 -15.65 -27.20 -8.16
N ARG A 158 -16.91 -27.22 -8.62
CA ARG A 158 -17.45 -28.37 -9.36
C ARG A 158 -16.82 -28.45 -10.75
N ILE A 159 -16.25 -29.61 -11.06
CA ILE A 159 -15.65 -29.87 -12.38
C ILE A 159 -16.75 -30.22 -13.36
N ASP A 160 -16.77 -29.54 -14.52
CA ASP A 160 -17.55 -29.95 -15.67
C ASP A 160 -16.77 -31.03 -16.47
N PRO A 161 -17.25 -32.29 -16.52
CA PRO A 161 -16.55 -33.40 -17.17
C PRO A 161 -16.22 -33.16 -18.65
N GLN A 162 -16.97 -32.28 -19.33
CA GLN A 162 -16.78 -31.98 -20.74
C GLN A 162 -15.50 -31.15 -21.01
N VAL A 163 -14.96 -30.50 -19.98
CA VAL A 163 -13.80 -29.61 -20.08
C VAL A 163 -12.48 -30.40 -19.95
N ILE A 164 -12.51 -31.63 -19.41
CA ILE A 164 -11.34 -32.49 -19.27
C ILE A 164 -10.97 -33.08 -20.65
N PRO A 165 -9.68 -33.09 -21.07
CA PRO A 165 -9.27 -33.71 -22.33
C PRO A 165 -9.70 -35.19 -22.43
N ARG A 166 -10.32 -35.58 -23.56
CA ARG A 166 -10.84 -36.96 -23.78
C ARG A 166 -9.85 -38.08 -23.45
N ASN A 167 -8.56 -37.88 -23.71
CA ASN A 167 -7.51 -38.88 -23.41
C ASN A 167 -7.19 -39.05 -21.91
N ARG A 168 -7.74 -38.18 -21.04
CA ARG A 168 -7.58 -38.23 -19.58
C ARG A 168 -8.91 -38.38 -18.84
N GLN A 169 -10.05 -38.32 -19.51
CA GLN A 169 -11.38 -38.53 -18.91
C GLN A 169 -11.53 -39.89 -18.21
N ASN A 170 -10.89 -40.95 -18.74
CA ASN A 170 -10.94 -42.29 -18.14
C ASN A 170 -10.04 -42.48 -16.91
N ARG A 171 -9.14 -41.53 -16.62
CA ARG A 171 -8.35 -41.49 -15.40
C ARG A 171 -8.99 -40.46 -14.47
N PHE A 172 -9.84 -40.91 -13.55
CA PHE A 172 -10.18 -40.16 -12.34
C PHE A 172 -10.97 -38.85 -12.52
N ALA A 173 -11.90 -38.76 -13.47
CA ALA A 173 -12.80 -37.61 -13.63
C ALA A 173 -13.67 -37.28 -12.38
N HIS A 174 -13.72 -38.17 -11.38
CA HIS A 174 -14.50 -38.01 -10.14
C HIS A 174 -13.65 -37.74 -8.87
N GLU A 175 -12.32 -37.81 -8.94
CA GLU A 175 -11.44 -37.69 -7.75
C GLU A 175 -10.61 -36.40 -7.74
N TRP A 176 -10.51 -35.69 -8.87
CA TRP A 176 -9.70 -34.49 -8.91
C TRP A 176 -10.40 -33.29 -8.28
N PRO A 177 -9.73 -32.56 -7.38
CA PRO A 177 -10.25 -31.33 -6.82
C PRO A 177 -10.20 -30.16 -7.81
N GLY A 178 -11.24 -29.34 -7.79
CA GLY A 178 -11.35 -28.13 -8.62
C GLY A 178 -10.58 -26.96 -8.04
N LEU A 179 -9.84 -26.24 -8.89
CA LEU A 179 -8.98 -25.12 -8.51
C LEU A 179 -9.38 -23.85 -9.25
N LEU A 180 -9.56 -22.77 -8.49
CA LEU A 180 -9.74 -21.42 -9.01
C LEU A 180 -8.39 -20.70 -9.04
N LEU A 181 -8.01 -20.25 -10.23
CA LEU A 181 -6.77 -19.52 -10.45
C LEU A 181 -7.04 -18.06 -10.83
N PRO A 182 -6.14 -17.14 -10.50
CA PRO A 182 -6.29 -15.76 -10.92
C PRO A 182 -6.22 -15.65 -12.45
N ARG A 183 -7.07 -14.79 -13.03
CA ARG A 183 -7.24 -14.68 -14.50
C ARG A 183 -5.97 -14.19 -15.22
N ARG A 184 -5.18 -13.33 -14.57
CA ARG A 184 -3.90 -12.83 -15.07
C ARG A 184 -2.95 -12.59 -13.89
N PRO A 185 -2.07 -13.54 -13.56
CA PRO A 185 -0.93 -13.21 -12.70
C PRO A 185 -0.05 -12.25 -13.49
N LEU A 186 0.14 -11.02 -13.00
CA LEU A 186 0.73 -9.89 -13.75
C LEU A 186 2.12 -10.21 -14.35
N ASP A 187 2.87 -11.14 -13.76
CA ASP A 187 4.25 -11.46 -14.14
C ASP A 187 4.44 -12.82 -14.83
N SER A 188 3.38 -13.59 -15.09
CA SER A 188 3.56 -14.98 -15.53
C SER A 188 3.25 -15.18 -17.02
N LEU A 189 4.17 -15.87 -17.72
CA LEU A 189 3.91 -16.61 -18.97
C LEU A 189 2.84 -17.72 -18.81
N TYR A 190 2.28 -17.87 -17.60
CA TYR A 190 1.31 -18.87 -17.22
C TYR A 190 -0.11 -18.36 -17.48
N ARG A 191 -0.62 -18.55 -18.71
CA ARG A 191 -2.05 -18.36 -18.99
C ARG A 191 -2.80 -19.63 -18.58
N PRO A 192 -3.56 -19.61 -17.47
CA PRO A 192 -4.29 -20.80 -17.06
C PRO A 192 -5.37 -21.09 -18.09
N ARG A 193 -5.55 -22.36 -18.46
CA ARG A 193 -6.65 -22.81 -19.33
C ARG A 193 -7.68 -23.58 -18.52
N ARG A 194 -8.95 -23.46 -18.91
CA ARG A 194 -10.02 -24.28 -18.32
C ARG A 194 -9.73 -25.76 -18.57
N GLY A 195 -9.88 -26.62 -17.55
CA GLY A 195 -9.58 -28.06 -17.65
C GLY A 195 -8.09 -28.42 -17.64
N GLN A 196 -7.20 -27.44 -17.42
CA GLN A 196 -5.77 -27.68 -17.24
C GLN A 196 -5.53 -28.40 -15.91
N ILE A 197 -4.67 -29.40 -15.92
CA ILE A 197 -4.21 -30.09 -14.71
C ILE A 197 -2.97 -29.36 -14.19
N ASN A 198 -3.00 -28.98 -12.92
CA ASN A 198 -1.92 -28.34 -12.20
C ASN A 198 -1.45 -29.27 -11.09
N GLN A 199 -0.15 -29.27 -10.84
CA GLN A 199 0.46 -30.00 -9.75
C GLN A 199 0.89 -28.99 -8.69
N PHE A 200 0.54 -29.26 -7.44
CA PHE A 200 0.93 -28.47 -6.29
C PHE A 200 1.86 -29.32 -5.42
N LEU A 201 3.10 -28.87 -5.28
CA LEU A 201 4.10 -29.51 -4.45
C LEU A 201 4.21 -28.77 -3.13
N THR A 202 4.07 -29.49 -2.03
CA THR A 202 4.22 -28.90 -0.71
C THR A 202 4.91 -29.83 0.26
N GLY A 203 5.62 -29.26 1.23
CA GLY A 203 6.25 -29.99 2.32
C GLY A 203 5.45 -29.85 3.60
N HIS A 204 5.25 -30.96 4.30
CA HIS A 204 4.75 -30.98 5.67
C HIS A 204 5.80 -31.62 6.57
N ARG A 205 6.13 -30.95 7.67
CA ARG A 205 7.02 -31.52 8.68
C ARG A 205 6.16 -32.22 9.73
N GLY A 206 6.00 -33.53 9.57
CA GLY A 206 5.36 -34.38 10.59
C GLY A 206 6.39 -34.89 11.61
N ASP A 207 5.91 -35.67 12.58
CA ASP A 207 6.74 -36.25 13.65
C ASP A 207 7.87 -37.14 13.12
N ASN A 208 7.68 -37.76 11.95
CA ASN A 208 8.64 -38.65 11.30
C ASN A 208 9.56 -37.96 10.27
N GLY A 209 9.55 -36.63 10.20
CA GLY A 209 10.40 -35.84 9.30
C GLY A 209 9.64 -35.03 8.24
N LEU A 210 10.37 -34.53 7.25
CA LEU A 210 9.80 -33.76 6.12
C LEU A 210 9.17 -34.72 5.11
N ALA A 211 7.85 -34.76 5.06
CA ALA A 211 7.08 -35.42 4.00
C ALA A 211 6.77 -34.39 2.90
N SER A 212 6.89 -34.81 1.63
CA SER A 212 6.50 -33.99 0.49
C SER A 212 5.22 -34.56 -0.11
N TYR A 213 4.19 -33.73 -0.24
CA TYR A 213 2.92 -34.07 -0.85
C TYR A 213 2.82 -33.40 -2.22
N GLN A 214 2.39 -34.19 -3.21
CA GLN A 214 2.12 -33.71 -4.56
C GLN A 214 0.64 -33.90 -4.87
N LEU A 215 -0.04 -32.79 -5.14
CA LEU A 215 -1.48 -32.76 -5.40
C LEU A 215 -1.76 -32.38 -6.83
N GLU A 216 -2.73 -33.06 -7.44
CA GLU A 216 -3.18 -32.72 -8.79
C GLU A 216 -4.55 -32.05 -8.72
N PHE A 217 -4.66 -30.88 -9.33
CA PHE A 217 -5.86 -30.06 -9.36
C PHE A 217 -6.28 -29.77 -10.80
N VAL A 218 -7.59 -29.66 -11.05
CA VAL A 218 -8.12 -29.21 -12.35
C VAL A 218 -8.57 -27.76 -12.26
N THR A 219 -8.10 -26.91 -13.17
CA THR A 219 -8.57 -25.52 -13.23
C THR A 219 -10.04 -25.47 -13.66
N THR A 220 -10.94 -25.11 -12.74
CA THR A 220 -12.38 -24.99 -13.01
C THR A 220 -12.72 -23.64 -13.62
N GLY A 221 -12.07 -22.57 -13.13
CA GLY A 221 -12.17 -21.24 -13.69
C GLY A 221 -11.29 -20.22 -12.99
N SER A 222 -11.69 -18.94 -13.06
CA SER A 222 -10.83 -17.84 -12.63
C SER A 222 -11.52 -16.74 -11.84
N PHE A 223 -10.74 -16.10 -10.99
CA PHE A 223 -11.15 -14.92 -10.23
C PHE A 223 -10.25 -13.71 -10.57
N ARG A 224 -10.77 -12.52 -10.29
CA ARG A 224 -10.01 -11.27 -10.28
C ARG A 224 -10.48 -10.45 -9.10
N SER A 225 -9.64 -10.35 -8.08
CA SER A 225 -9.93 -9.60 -6.87
C SER A 225 -9.54 -8.12 -6.97
N GLY A 226 -8.60 -7.80 -7.86
CA GLY A 226 -7.95 -6.48 -7.90
C GLY A 226 -6.88 -6.32 -6.81
N LEU A 227 -6.67 -7.33 -5.98
CA LEU A 227 -5.71 -7.31 -4.89
C LEU A 227 -4.44 -8.04 -5.33
N TYR A 228 -3.31 -7.32 -5.31
CA TYR A 228 -2.05 -7.81 -5.85
C TYR A 228 -1.64 -9.17 -5.26
N GLU A 229 -1.70 -9.34 -3.93
CA GLU A 229 -1.32 -10.60 -3.29
C GLU A 229 -2.22 -11.77 -3.68
N LEU A 230 -3.53 -11.55 -3.78
CA LEU A 230 -4.47 -12.62 -4.14
C LEU A 230 -4.36 -12.98 -5.62
N ASP A 231 -4.26 -11.98 -6.50
CA ASP A 231 -4.24 -12.18 -7.94
C ASP A 231 -2.89 -12.72 -8.46
N ASN A 232 -1.79 -12.59 -7.70
CA ASN A 232 -0.48 -13.11 -8.12
C ASN A 232 0.01 -14.35 -7.36
N SER A 233 -0.43 -14.54 -6.11
CA SER A 233 0.16 -15.56 -5.25
C SER A 233 -0.85 -16.45 -4.54
N SER A 234 -2.15 -16.36 -4.86
CA SER A 234 -3.19 -17.16 -4.20
C SER A 234 -4.01 -17.99 -5.19
N ALA A 235 -4.43 -19.17 -4.74
CA ALA A 235 -5.36 -20.03 -5.45
C ALA A 235 -6.39 -20.59 -4.46
N PHE A 236 -7.64 -20.73 -4.91
CA PHE A 236 -8.72 -21.23 -4.06
C PHE A 236 -9.10 -22.65 -4.47
N VAL A 237 -9.38 -23.48 -3.48
CA VAL A 237 -9.85 -24.86 -3.62
C VAL A 237 -10.93 -25.12 -2.60
N ASP A 238 -11.75 -26.13 -2.84
CA ASP A 238 -12.68 -26.61 -1.83
C ASP A 238 -11.92 -27.15 -0.60
N ILE A 239 -12.40 -26.83 0.60
CA ILE A 239 -11.73 -27.24 1.85
C ILE A 239 -11.68 -28.76 2.01
N ASP A 240 -12.70 -29.50 1.55
CA ASP A 240 -12.77 -30.96 1.72
C ASP A 240 -11.66 -31.65 0.92
N SER A 241 -11.31 -31.07 -0.23
CA SER A 241 -10.21 -31.54 -1.07
C SER A 241 -8.85 -31.49 -0.37
N LEU A 242 -8.64 -30.50 0.51
CA LEU A 242 -7.41 -30.40 1.29
C LEU A 242 -7.45 -31.27 2.55
N ARG A 243 -8.62 -31.46 3.16
CA ARG A 243 -8.78 -32.40 4.28
C ARG A 243 -8.37 -33.81 3.89
N THR A 244 -8.73 -34.25 2.68
CA THR A 244 -8.34 -35.57 2.18
C THR A 244 -6.82 -35.77 2.12
N VAL A 245 -6.10 -34.70 1.81
CA VAL A 245 -4.66 -34.71 1.60
C VAL A 245 -3.88 -34.68 2.90
N PHE A 246 -4.31 -33.84 3.83
CA PHE A 246 -3.58 -33.59 5.08
C PHE A 246 -3.85 -34.63 6.17
N GLY A 247 -4.58 -35.71 5.84
CA GLY A 247 -4.58 -36.94 6.65
C GLY A 247 -5.94 -37.55 6.97
N GLN A 248 -6.95 -37.37 6.12
CA GLN A 248 -8.26 -37.99 6.36
C GLN A 248 -8.81 -38.67 5.12
N ASP A 249 -9.30 -39.89 5.26
CA ASP A 249 -10.11 -40.47 4.20
C ASP A 249 -11.49 -39.78 4.23
N PRO A 250 -12.02 -39.19 3.14
CA PRO A 250 -13.36 -38.61 3.11
C PRO A 250 -14.49 -39.63 3.44
N PHE A 251 -14.14 -40.91 3.58
CA PHE A 251 -15.03 -42.00 3.97
C PHE A 251 -14.91 -42.45 5.44
N ASP A 252 -14.08 -41.79 6.27
CA ASP A 252 -14.01 -42.08 7.72
C ASP A 252 -15.30 -41.63 8.44
N GLU A 253 -15.81 -42.48 9.36
CA GLU A 253 -17.09 -42.28 10.05
C GLU A 253 -17.08 -41.07 11.04
N GLU A 254 -15.90 -40.62 11.47
CA GLU A 254 -15.69 -39.42 12.29
C GLU A 254 -14.73 -38.44 11.59
N PRO A 255 -15.23 -37.56 10.71
CA PRO A 255 -14.38 -36.54 10.09
C PRO A 255 -13.88 -35.57 11.18
N ILE A 256 -12.63 -35.70 11.59
CA ILE A 256 -11.94 -34.64 12.36
C ILE A 256 -11.95 -33.40 11.47
N ASP A 257 -12.54 -32.32 11.93
CA ASP A 257 -12.65 -31.10 11.15
C ASP A 257 -11.27 -30.42 11.09
N VAL A 258 -10.45 -30.78 10.09
CA VAL A 258 -9.11 -30.19 9.95
C VAL A 258 -9.25 -28.80 9.35
N PHE A 259 -8.84 -27.77 10.08
CA PHE A 259 -8.75 -26.39 9.63
C PHE A 259 -7.68 -25.66 10.44
N ASN A 260 -6.86 -24.82 9.81
CA ASN A 260 -5.79 -24.11 10.50
C ASN A 260 -6.13 -22.65 10.83
N GLU A 261 -7.14 -22.11 10.16
CA GLU A 261 -7.61 -20.74 10.33
C GLU A 261 -9.14 -20.71 10.37
N ILE A 262 -9.72 -19.94 11.28
CA ILE A 262 -11.13 -19.50 11.18
C ILE A 262 -11.11 -18.02 10.81
N ALA A 263 -11.63 -17.71 9.63
CA ALA A 263 -11.82 -16.35 9.16
C ALA A 263 -13.11 -15.78 9.77
N ILE A 264 -13.03 -14.57 10.31
CA ILE A 264 -14.16 -13.89 10.97
C ILE A 264 -14.37 -12.52 10.36
N ARG A 265 -15.64 -12.17 10.12
CA ARG A 265 -16.08 -10.85 9.72
C ARG A 265 -16.68 -10.10 10.91
N VAL A 266 -16.24 -8.87 11.12
CA VAL A 266 -16.69 -8.04 12.24
C VAL A 266 -17.89 -7.19 11.80
N GLY A 267 -18.92 -7.15 12.63
CA GLY A 267 -20.11 -6.33 12.38
C GLY A 267 -19.80 -4.83 12.42
N GLU A 268 -20.57 -4.04 11.66
CA GLU A 268 -20.40 -2.59 11.61
C GLU A 268 -20.48 -1.95 13.01
N GLY A 269 -19.67 -0.91 13.24
CA GLY A 269 -19.62 -0.17 14.52
C GLY A 269 -18.76 -0.80 15.62
N HIS A 270 -18.27 -2.03 15.45
CA HIS A 270 -17.43 -2.71 16.45
C HIS A 270 -15.94 -2.53 16.17
N LYS A 271 -15.14 -2.32 17.23
CA LYS A 271 -13.68 -2.25 17.12
C LYS A 271 -13.10 -3.66 17.03
N HIS A 272 -12.29 -3.93 16.01
CA HIS A 272 -11.75 -5.26 15.72
C HIS A 272 -10.91 -5.81 16.88
N GLU A 273 -10.14 -4.94 17.55
CA GLU A 273 -9.33 -5.31 18.72
C GLU A 273 -10.19 -5.76 19.90
N GLN A 274 -11.30 -5.08 20.16
CA GLN A 274 -12.23 -5.43 21.26
C GLN A 274 -12.90 -6.77 20.98
N VAL A 275 -13.34 -7.00 19.74
CA VAL A 275 -13.95 -8.27 19.32
C VAL A 275 -12.93 -9.41 19.39
N ALA A 276 -11.68 -9.19 18.96
CA ALA A 276 -10.63 -10.21 19.07
C ALA A 276 -10.32 -10.59 20.52
N LEU A 277 -10.29 -9.61 21.44
CA LEU A 277 -10.14 -9.88 22.88
C LEU A 277 -11.32 -10.66 23.46
N ALA A 278 -12.54 -10.32 23.07
CA ALA A 278 -13.74 -11.05 23.49
C ALA A 278 -13.74 -12.51 22.99
N ILE A 279 -13.33 -12.72 21.73
CA ILE A 279 -13.15 -14.07 21.16
C ILE A 279 -12.10 -14.85 21.94
N ASN A 280 -10.94 -14.24 22.21
CA ASN A 280 -9.87 -14.89 22.99
C ASN A 280 -10.35 -15.30 24.39
N ALA A 281 -11.07 -14.42 25.09
CA ALA A 281 -11.63 -14.74 26.41
C ALA A 281 -12.64 -15.90 26.36
N ALA A 282 -13.51 -15.93 25.34
CA ALA A 282 -14.47 -17.02 25.15
C ALA A 282 -13.76 -18.35 24.87
N LEU A 283 -12.77 -18.36 23.97
CA LEU A 283 -11.98 -19.55 23.64
C LEU A 283 -11.19 -20.08 24.85
N GLU A 284 -10.60 -19.19 25.64
CA GLU A 284 -9.87 -19.56 26.87
C GLU A 284 -10.80 -20.15 27.93
N SER A 285 -12.03 -19.62 28.07
CA SER A 285 -13.01 -20.12 29.04
C SER A 285 -13.44 -21.57 28.77
N GLU A 286 -13.42 -21.99 27.50
CA GLU A 286 -13.74 -23.35 27.07
C GLU A 286 -12.49 -24.24 26.94
N GLY A 287 -11.31 -23.73 27.30
CA GLY A 287 -10.06 -24.50 27.34
C GLY A 287 -9.40 -24.71 25.98
N HIS A 288 -9.82 -23.97 24.93
CA HIS A 288 -9.20 -24.05 23.61
C HIS A 288 -7.88 -23.27 23.58
N ARG A 289 -6.85 -23.84 22.95
CA ARG A 289 -5.53 -23.19 22.77
C ARG A 289 -5.47 -22.24 21.57
N ALA A 290 -6.60 -21.98 20.94
CA ALA A 290 -6.72 -21.12 19.77
C ALA A 290 -6.65 -19.64 20.16
N ARG A 291 -6.11 -18.79 19.29
CA ARG A 291 -6.06 -17.34 19.49
C ARG A 291 -6.55 -16.59 18.27
N ALA A 292 -7.40 -15.60 18.50
CA ALA A 292 -7.84 -14.60 17.56
C ALA A 292 -6.81 -13.48 17.42
N PHE A 293 -6.45 -13.18 16.18
CA PHE A 293 -5.59 -12.08 15.79
C PHE A 293 -6.33 -11.17 14.82
N THR A 294 -6.20 -9.85 15.00
CA THR A 294 -6.69 -8.89 14.01
C THR A 294 -5.78 -8.87 12.78
N TRP A 295 -6.29 -8.41 11.64
CA TRP A 295 -5.47 -8.19 10.45
C TRP A 295 -4.25 -7.28 10.73
N GLN A 296 -4.41 -6.29 11.61
CA GLN A 296 -3.35 -5.37 12.02
C GLN A 296 -2.25 -6.07 12.81
N GLN A 297 -2.62 -6.98 13.73
CA GLN A 297 -1.66 -7.78 14.49
C GLN A 297 -0.91 -8.76 13.59
N ARG A 298 -1.62 -9.41 12.64
CA ARG A 298 -1.00 -10.29 11.64
C ARG A 298 0.03 -9.56 10.78
N LYS A 299 -0.23 -8.30 10.45
CA LYS A 299 0.65 -7.45 9.64
C LYS A 299 1.41 -6.41 10.45
N ALA A 300 1.59 -6.63 11.75
CA ALA A 300 2.23 -5.64 12.63
C ALA A 300 3.60 -5.22 12.12
N ARG A 301 4.43 -6.17 11.65
CA ARG A 301 5.75 -5.88 11.06
C ARG A 301 5.68 -5.00 9.81
N PHE A 302 4.67 -5.22 8.98
CA PHE A 302 4.46 -4.44 7.77
C PHE A 302 3.95 -3.03 8.10
N LEU A 303 3.00 -2.92 9.04
CA LEU A 303 2.52 -1.63 9.54
C LEU A 303 3.61 -0.84 10.26
N GLU A 304 4.48 -1.52 11.01
CA GLU A 304 5.69 -0.94 11.61
C GLU A 304 6.62 -0.41 10.52
N ALA A 305 6.88 -1.19 9.45
CA ALA A 305 7.70 -0.75 8.33
C ALA A 305 7.13 0.50 7.64
N ILE A 306 5.81 0.55 7.40
CA ILE A 306 5.12 1.75 6.89
C ILE A 306 5.26 2.93 7.86
N ALA A 307 5.16 2.70 9.17
CA ALA A 307 5.33 3.75 10.16
C ALA A 307 6.77 4.31 10.16
N TYR A 308 7.78 3.44 10.02
CA TYR A 308 9.17 3.83 9.86
C TYR A 308 9.39 4.64 8.58
N GLU A 309 8.83 4.19 7.46
CA GLU A 309 8.86 4.91 6.18
C GLU A 309 8.24 6.31 6.32
N ARG A 310 7.03 6.43 6.90
CA ARG A 310 6.38 7.72 7.18
C ARG A 310 7.25 8.64 8.02
N SER A 311 7.96 8.09 9.01
CA SER A 311 8.88 8.88 9.85
C SER A 311 10.11 9.33 9.06
N MET A 312 10.67 8.47 8.22
CA MET A 312 11.83 8.78 7.38
C MET A 312 11.50 9.86 6.33
N THR A 313 10.34 9.78 5.68
CA THR A 313 9.87 10.81 4.74
C THR A 313 9.72 12.16 5.44
N LYS A 314 9.12 12.20 6.65
CA LYS A 314 9.06 13.45 7.45
C LYS A 314 10.45 14.01 7.77
N PHE A 315 11.42 13.15 8.06
CA PHE A 315 12.80 13.57 8.32
C PHE A 315 13.46 14.19 7.09
N VAL A 316 13.35 13.57 5.92
CA VAL A 316 13.88 14.11 4.65
C VAL A 316 13.24 15.47 4.33
N LEU A 317 11.91 15.58 4.48
CA LEU A 317 11.17 16.82 4.26
C LEU A 317 11.59 17.93 5.24
N PHE A 318 11.86 17.58 6.50
CA PHE A 318 12.41 18.52 7.47
C PHE A 318 13.78 19.06 7.03
N VAL A 319 14.68 18.21 6.53
CA VAL A 319 15.97 18.66 6.00
C VAL A 319 15.80 19.59 4.80
N LEU A 320 14.89 19.26 3.86
CA LEU A 320 14.58 20.14 2.72
C LEU A 320 14.06 21.52 3.16
N LEU A 321 13.19 21.54 4.18
CA LEU A 321 12.69 22.77 4.78
C LEU A 321 13.83 23.62 5.36
N VAL A 322 14.76 23.00 6.11
CA VAL A 322 15.93 23.68 6.69
C VAL A 322 16.84 24.27 5.59
N ILE A 323 17.06 23.54 4.50
CA ILE A 323 17.82 24.04 3.35
C ILE A 323 17.14 25.27 2.75
N ALA A 324 15.83 25.22 2.53
CA ALA A 324 15.05 26.34 2.01
C ALA A 324 15.11 27.58 2.92
N MET A 325 15.02 27.36 4.23
CA MET A 325 15.16 28.42 5.24
C MET A 325 16.53 29.10 5.18
N PHE A 326 17.61 28.34 5.00
CA PHE A 326 18.96 28.89 4.86
C PHE A 326 19.10 29.74 3.58
N LEU A 327 18.45 29.34 2.48
CA LEU A 327 18.40 30.13 1.26
C LEU A 327 17.71 31.48 1.48
N VAL A 328 16.57 31.51 2.20
CA VAL A 328 15.87 32.75 2.54
C VAL A 328 16.72 33.64 3.45
N PHE A 329 17.40 33.06 4.43
CA PHE A 329 18.30 33.80 5.31
C PHE A 329 19.46 34.43 4.55
N ALA A 330 20.12 33.67 3.67
CA ALA A 330 21.20 34.19 2.84
C ALA A 330 20.72 35.35 1.96
N ALA A 331 19.55 35.20 1.32
CA ALA A 331 18.93 36.21 0.47
C ALA A 331 18.70 37.53 1.20
N THR A 332 18.00 37.44 2.33
CA THR A 332 17.59 38.60 3.12
C THR A 332 18.80 39.26 3.77
N SER A 333 19.82 38.48 4.17
CA SER A 333 21.09 39.01 4.64
C SER A 333 21.84 39.77 3.56
N THR A 334 21.97 39.22 2.35
CA THR A 334 22.61 39.91 1.21
C THR A 334 21.85 41.17 0.83
N MET A 335 20.51 41.12 0.81
CA MET A 335 19.66 42.27 0.55
C MET A 335 19.92 43.40 1.56
N VAL A 336 20.04 43.08 2.85
CA VAL A 336 20.34 44.06 3.91
C VAL A 336 21.71 44.69 3.68
N THR A 337 22.74 43.89 3.40
CA THR A 337 24.10 44.41 3.21
C THR A 337 24.22 45.31 1.99
N GLU A 338 23.58 44.95 0.87
CA GLU A 338 23.58 45.78 -0.35
C GLU A 338 22.80 47.09 -0.16
N LYS A 339 21.84 47.11 0.76
CA LYS A 339 20.98 48.26 1.03
C LYS A 339 21.37 49.04 2.27
N THR A 340 22.55 48.80 2.83
CA THR A 340 23.09 49.52 4.00
C THR A 340 23.03 51.04 3.82
N HIS A 341 23.48 51.56 2.68
CA HIS A 341 23.46 53.00 2.39
C HIS A 341 22.03 53.57 2.33
N ASP A 342 21.10 52.89 1.63
CA ASP A 342 19.69 53.29 1.56
C ASP A 342 19.03 53.30 2.96
N ILE A 343 19.35 52.31 3.80
CA ILE A 343 18.89 52.23 5.21
C ILE A 343 19.44 53.42 6.01
N GLY A 344 20.69 53.82 5.79
CA GLY A 344 21.32 54.98 6.42
C GLY A 344 20.57 56.29 6.12
N ILE A 345 20.23 56.51 4.84
CA ILE A 345 19.42 57.67 4.42
C ILE A 345 18.05 57.67 5.10
N LEU A 346 17.34 56.54 5.06
CA LEU A 346 16.02 56.39 5.69
C LEU A 346 16.09 56.68 7.20
N SER A 347 17.12 56.17 7.87
CA SER A 347 17.33 56.39 9.31
C SER A 347 17.63 57.85 9.63
N ALA A 348 18.44 58.52 8.80
CA ALA A 348 18.75 59.95 8.94
C ALA A 348 17.52 60.85 8.70
N LEU A 349 16.59 60.42 7.83
CA LEU A 349 15.30 61.07 7.60
C LEU A 349 14.27 60.82 8.71
N GLY A 350 14.62 60.05 9.75
CA GLY A 350 13.76 59.80 10.92
C GLY A 350 13.00 58.48 10.90
N ALA A 351 13.37 57.51 10.05
CA ALA A 351 12.76 56.18 10.08
C ALA A 351 13.00 55.49 11.43
N THR A 352 11.93 55.00 12.05
CA THR A 352 12.03 54.25 13.31
C THR A 352 12.58 52.84 13.08
N ARG A 353 13.27 52.27 14.09
CA ARG A 353 13.76 50.87 14.05
C ARG A 353 12.66 49.87 13.70
N ARG A 354 11.44 50.09 14.21
CA ARG A 354 10.27 49.27 13.88
C ARG A 354 9.87 49.40 12.41
N GLY A 355 9.91 50.61 11.85
CA GLY A 355 9.62 50.85 10.44
C GLY A 355 10.60 50.11 9.51
N LEU A 356 11.90 50.18 9.82
CA LEU A 356 12.93 49.45 9.07
C LEU A 356 12.74 47.93 9.16
N LEU A 357 12.45 47.41 10.36
CA LEU A 357 12.19 45.98 10.57
C LEU A 357 10.98 45.50 9.75
N ILE A 358 9.89 46.28 9.71
CA ILE A 358 8.68 45.93 8.93
C ILE A 358 8.97 45.85 7.43
N ILE A 359 9.83 46.72 6.88
CA ILE A 359 10.17 46.70 5.44
C ILE A 359 10.83 45.37 5.06
N PHE A 360 11.83 44.93 5.82
CA PHE A 360 12.53 43.67 5.57
C PHE A 360 11.71 42.44 5.96
N MET A 361 10.82 42.55 6.94
CA MET A 361 9.87 41.46 7.23
C MET A 361 8.85 41.28 6.12
N PHE A 362 8.41 42.39 5.53
CA PHE A 362 7.50 42.36 4.40
C PHE A 362 8.16 41.71 3.17
N SER A 363 9.46 41.90 2.94
CA SER A 363 10.13 41.19 1.84
C SER A 363 10.16 39.67 2.08
N GLY A 364 10.48 39.23 3.29
CA GLY A 364 10.37 37.82 3.67
C GLY A 364 8.95 37.25 3.50
N LEU A 365 7.92 38.04 3.86
CA LEU A 365 6.51 37.67 3.66
C LEU A 365 6.18 37.48 2.19
N VAL A 366 6.57 38.42 1.33
CA VAL A 366 6.31 38.33 -0.13
C VAL A 366 7.00 37.11 -0.72
N ILE A 367 8.25 36.84 -0.34
CA ILE A 367 8.98 35.65 -0.79
C ILE A 367 8.26 34.36 -0.35
N GLY A 368 7.85 34.28 0.91
CA GLY A 368 7.12 33.13 1.46
C GLY A 368 5.76 32.91 0.80
N VAL A 369 4.98 33.98 0.59
CA VAL A 369 3.65 33.90 -0.03
C VAL A 369 3.76 33.53 -1.50
N VAL A 370 4.58 34.24 -2.29
CA VAL A 370 4.74 33.96 -3.72
C VAL A 370 5.35 32.57 -3.92
N GLY A 371 6.37 32.22 -3.13
CA GLY A 371 7.02 30.92 -3.20
C GLY A 371 6.09 29.77 -2.83
N SER A 372 5.30 29.90 -1.76
CA SER A 372 4.35 28.87 -1.35
C SER A 372 3.21 28.70 -2.35
N VAL A 373 2.62 29.79 -2.84
CA VAL A 373 1.52 29.73 -3.82
C VAL A 373 1.99 29.10 -5.12
N LEU A 374 3.12 29.54 -5.67
CA LEU A 374 3.67 28.97 -6.90
C LEU A 374 4.11 27.52 -6.70
N GLY A 375 4.72 27.20 -5.56
CA GLY A 375 5.14 25.83 -5.25
C GLY A 375 3.96 24.86 -5.09
N ILE A 376 2.89 25.27 -4.41
CA ILE A 376 1.66 24.48 -4.31
C ILE A 376 1.01 24.32 -5.69
N ALA A 377 0.89 25.39 -6.48
CA ALA A 377 0.32 25.33 -7.82
C ALA A 377 1.11 24.38 -8.72
N LEU A 378 2.45 24.50 -8.76
CA LEU A 378 3.32 23.57 -9.46
C LEU A 378 3.16 22.14 -8.94
N GLY A 379 2.97 21.96 -7.64
CA GLY A 379 2.82 20.65 -7.00
C GLY A 379 1.55 19.97 -7.47
N LEU A 380 0.43 20.68 -7.44
CA LEU A 380 -0.87 20.21 -7.92
C LEU A 380 -0.84 19.87 -9.42
N ILE A 381 -0.22 20.73 -10.24
CA ILE A 381 -0.02 20.45 -11.67
C ILE A 381 0.81 19.17 -11.83
N THR A 382 1.88 18.99 -11.06
CA THR A 382 2.73 17.81 -11.17
C THR A 382 1.98 16.53 -10.80
N LEU A 383 1.08 16.58 -9.82
CA LEU A 383 0.23 15.45 -9.44
C LEU A 383 -0.77 15.07 -10.54
N ASP A 384 -1.35 16.06 -11.22
CA ASP A 384 -2.28 15.81 -12.34
C ASP A 384 -1.59 15.18 -13.56
N TYR A 385 -0.33 15.57 -13.82
CA TYR A 385 0.48 15.04 -14.92
C TYR A 385 1.43 13.91 -14.52
N LEU A 386 1.27 13.31 -13.34
CA LEU A 386 2.25 12.38 -12.78
C LEU A 386 2.46 11.14 -13.66
N ASP A 387 1.37 10.59 -14.21
CA ASP A 387 1.42 9.46 -15.15
C ASP A 387 2.14 9.83 -16.46
N THR A 388 1.87 11.02 -16.99
CA THR A 388 2.51 11.51 -18.22
C THR A 388 4.01 11.74 -18.02
N ILE A 389 4.40 12.26 -16.84
CA ILE A 389 5.80 12.44 -16.47
C ILE A 389 6.50 11.09 -16.36
N ASN A 390 5.87 10.09 -15.74
CA ASN A 390 6.41 8.73 -15.65
C ASN A 390 6.63 8.11 -17.04
N ASP A 391 5.66 8.25 -17.95
CA ASP A 391 5.75 7.73 -19.32
C ASP A 391 6.85 8.44 -20.13
N TRP A 392 7.00 9.75 -19.93
CA TRP A 392 8.07 10.52 -20.56
C TRP A 392 9.46 10.08 -20.09
N PHE A 393 9.64 9.84 -18.79
CA PHE A 393 10.89 9.29 -18.25
C PHE A 393 11.18 7.88 -18.76
N TYR A 394 10.15 7.04 -18.84
CA TYR A 394 10.26 5.71 -19.41
C TYR A 394 10.71 5.74 -20.87
N PHE A 395 10.10 6.61 -21.69
CA PHE A 395 10.46 6.75 -23.10
C PHE A 395 11.90 7.25 -23.31
N GLN A 396 12.35 8.20 -22.49
CA GLN A 396 13.65 8.84 -22.66
C GLN A 396 14.81 8.05 -22.06
N GLN A 397 14.61 7.45 -20.88
CA GLN A 397 15.69 6.86 -20.07
C GLN A 397 15.50 5.35 -19.84
N GLY A 398 14.37 4.77 -20.27
CA GLY A 398 14.01 3.39 -19.93
C GLY A 398 13.76 3.18 -18.43
N LEU A 399 13.63 4.27 -17.66
CA LEU A 399 13.46 4.25 -16.21
C LEU A 399 11.98 4.46 -15.88
N GLU A 400 11.34 3.45 -15.28
CA GLU A 400 10.03 3.60 -14.65
C GLU A 400 10.24 4.15 -13.24
N LEU A 401 9.82 5.39 -12.98
CA LEU A 401 9.88 5.99 -11.64
C LEU A 401 8.91 5.27 -10.69
N PHE A 402 7.75 4.89 -11.23
CA PHE A 402 6.72 4.12 -10.52
C PHE A 402 6.33 2.92 -11.38
N PRO A 403 6.75 1.70 -11.02
CA PRO A 403 6.46 0.51 -11.81
C PRO A 403 4.96 0.19 -11.73
N ARG A 404 4.28 0.29 -12.89
CA ARG A 404 2.82 0.10 -13.00
C ARG A 404 2.40 -1.34 -12.67
N ASN A 405 3.30 -2.31 -12.81
CA ASN A 405 3.00 -3.73 -12.62
C ASN A 405 2.67 -4.10 -11.15
N PHE A 406 3.11 -3.30 -10.18
CA PHE A 406 2.83 -3.53 -8.76
C PHE A 406 1.56 -2.80 -8.28
N LEU A 407 0.99 -1.91 -9.12
CA LEU A 407 -0.15 -1.08 -8.79
C LEU A 407 -1.37 -1.60 -9.54
N SER A 408 -2.33 -2.18 -8.83
CA SER A 408 -3.61 -2.64 -9.39
C SER A 408 -4.48 -1.49 -9.94
N SER A 409 -4.13 -0.24 -9.64
CA SER A 409 -4.84 0.98 -10.03
C SER A 409 -4.52 1.42 -11.46
N GLU A 410 -5.49 2.08 -12.12
CA GLU A 410 -5.36 2.62 -13.49
C GLU A 410 -4.38 3.82 -13.60
N GLY A 411 -3.71 4.21 -12.51
CA GLY A 411 -2.73 5.30 -12.44
C GLY A 411 -1.96 5.30 -11.11
N ILE A 412 -0.96 6.17 -11.00
CA ILE A 412 -0.14 6.29 -9.78
C ILE A 412 -0.97 6.93 -8.66
N PRO A 413 -1.13 6.28 -7.49
CA PRO A 413 -2.00 6.77 -6.44
C PRO A 413 -1.39 8.00 -5.76
N TYR A 414 -2.19 9.06 -5.63
CA TYR A 414 -1.86 10.24 -4.83
C TYR A 414 -3.09 10.68 -4.04
N ALA A 415 -2.88 11.20 -2.83
CA ALA A 415 -3.94 11.71 -1.97
C ALA A 415 -3.70 13.20 -1.68
N ILE A 416 -4.71 14.03 -1.97
CA ILE A 416 -4.67 15.46 -1.69
C ILE A 416 -5.52 15.74 -0.47
N GLU A 417 -4.88 16.11 0.64
CA GLU A 417 -5.57 16.57 1.84
C GLU A 417 -5.50 18.12 1.92
N PRO A 418 -6.63 18.84 1.72
CA PRO A 418 -6.62 20.31 1.67
C PRO A 418 -6.09 20.95 2.96
N LEU A 419 -6.37 20.34 4.10
CA LEU A 419 -5.88 20.81 5.40
C LEU A 419 -4.35 20.76 5.47
N TRP A 420 -3.76 19.67 4.97
CA TRP A 420 -2.31 19.50 4.94
C TRP A 420 -1.65 20.47 3.96
N LEU A 421 -2.23 20.69 2.78
CA LEU A 421 -1.75 21.71 1.84
C LEU A 421 -1.74 23.11 2.46
N ALA A 422 -2.79 23.45 3.22
CA ALA A 422 -2.85 24.72 3.94
C ALA A 422 -1.75 24.81 5.02
N GLN A 423 -1.50 23.72 5.76
CA GLN A 423 -0.41 23.66 6.73
C GLN A 423 0.97 23.84 6.08
N VAL A 424 1.20 23.27 4.90
CA VAL A 424 2.43 23.47 4.13
C VAL A 424 2.59 24.93 3.71
N GLY A 425 1.55 25.54 3.14
CA GLY A 425 1.59 26.93 2.72
C GLY A 425 1.85 27.87 3.90
N ILE A 426 1.11 27.70 5.00
CA ILE A 426 1.29 28.48 6.23
C ILE A 426 2.69 28.25 6.82
N GLY A 427 3.15 26.99 6.87
CA GLY A 427 4.49 26.64 7.37
C GLY A 427 5.63 27.26 6.55
N ALA A 428 5.49 27.31 5.23
CA ALA A 428 6.44 27.99 4.34
C ALA A 428 6.46 29.52 4.56
N ILE A 429 5.29 30.13 4.77
CA ILE A 429 5.21 31.57 5.07
C ILE A 429 5.82 31.88 6.44
N LEU A 430 5.48 31.09 7.46
CA LEU A 430 6.00 31.28 8.82
C LEU A 430 7.52 31.05 8.88
N SER A 431 8.03 30.06 8.15
CA SER A 431 9.48 29.82 8.08
C SER A 431 10.21 30.96 7.37
N ALA A 432 9.68 31.48 6.26
CA ALA A 432 10.25 32.62 5.57
C ALA A 432 10.29 33.86 6.47
N LEU A 433 9.23 34.11 7.24
CA LEU A 433 9.19 35.18 8.24
C LEU A 433 10.21 34.95 9.36
N LEU A 434 10.29 33.74 9.92
CA LEU A 434 11.21 33.44 11.01
C LEU A 434 12.67 33.69 10.61
N PHE A 435 13.07 33.24 9.42
CA PHE A 435 14.46 33.35 8.96
C PHE A 435 14.80 34.75 8.44
N SER A 436 13.82 35.48 7.90
CA SER A 436 14.01 36.88 7.51
C SER A 436 14.11 37.82 8.72
N PHE A 437 13.69 37.37 9.91
CA PHE A 437 13.68 38.21 11.11
C PHE A 437 15.08 38.59 11.56
N LEU A 438 16.03 37.65 11.54
CA LEU A 438 17.38 37.88 12.04
C LEU A 438 18.13 38.96 11.21
N PRO A 439 18.12 38.91 9.86
CA PRO A 439 18.67 39.99 9.03
C PRO A 439 17.90 41.32 9.19
N ALA A 440 16.56 41.27 9.23
CA ALA A 440 15.73 42.47 9.41
C ALA A 440 16.02 43.20 10.73
N TRP A 441 16.21 42.44 11.80
CA TRP A 441 16.55 42.97 13.12
C TRP A 441 17.96 43.57 13.15
N ARG A 442 18.93 42.95 12.47
CA ARG A 442 20.27 43.51 12.29
C ARG A 442 20.22 44.82 11.49
N ALA A 443 19.47 44.86 10.39
CA ALA A 443 19.28 46.04 9.57
C ALA A 443 18.71 47.23 10.36
N ALA A 444 17.68 46.98 11.18
CA ALA A 444 17.03 48.00 12.00
C ALA A 444 17.91 48.58 13.12
N ARG A 445 19.07 47.97 13.41
CA ARG A 445 20.02 48.42 14.44
C ARG A 445 21.31 49.03 13.86
N LEU A 446 21.40 49.17 12.54
CA LEU A 446 22.54 49.85 11.90
C LEU A 446 22.61 51.32 12.34
N ASP A 447 23.81 51.78 12.67
CA ASP A 447 24.07 53.17 13.02
C ASP A 447 24.05 54.03 11.73
N PRO A 448 23.22 55.09 11.65
CA PRO A 448 23.13 55.95 10.46
C PRO A 448 24.49 56.51 10.03
N VAL A 449 25.36 56.83 10.99
CA VAL A 449 26.70 57.40 10.71
C VAL A 449 27.61 56.37 10.05
N GLN A 450 27.53 55.11 10.47
CA GLN A 450 28.30 54.02 9.87
C GLN A 450 27.73 53.64 8.50
N ALA A 451 26.40 53.65 8.36
CA ALA A 451 25.72 53.28 7.13
C ALA A 451 25.93 54.27 5.98
N LEU A 452 26.13 55.56 6.27
CA LEU A 452 26.41 56.60 5.28
C LEU A 452 27.90 56.73 4.91
N ARG A 453 28.79 56.06 5.65
CA ARG A 453 30.24 56.11 5.42
C ARG A 453 30.70 55.13 4.33
N TYR A 454 29.88 54.14 4.00
CA TYR A 454 30.20 53.02 3.10
C TYR A 454 29.25 52.93 1.90
#